data_AF-A0A916SM82-F1
#
_entry.id   AF-A0A916SM82-F1
#
_cell.length_a   1.000
_cell.length_b   1.000
_cell.length_c   1.000
_cell.angle_alpha   90.00
_cell.angle_beta   90.00
_cell.angle_gamma   90.00
#
_symmetry.space_group_name_H-M   'P 1'
#
loop_
_entity.id
_entity.type
_entity.pdbx_description
1 polymer ?
#
loop_
_entity_poly.entity_id
_entity_poly.type
_entity_poly.pdbx_seq_one_letter_code
_entity_poly.pdbx_strand_id
1 'polypeptide(L)'
;MKCRGAFLAMFFIATGVYAQPVIKDGFPCVSELCVGDGLQELRGIKWKSVKDQGRNFSASELDDVRKSLRGSISAAAATAIAKGVFDGSTLDALSGITGSCKSERAYVQGSFTSNAGSLTDVTLVLLSANGTQRWTVAHIRRFIDVPNGEAAKELSRQLEERYAGFDRPSQRTPKTRGSFQVKYGGGTYISYDLDYTSAEFNSFEKKNISPASCLSGLKAD
;
A
#
# COMPACT_ATOMS: atom_id res chain seq x y z
N MET A 1 34.26 -3.42 59.14
CA MET A 1 33.20 -4.02 58.29
C MET A 1 33.19 -3.30 56.96
N LYS A 2 33.57 -3.98 55.85
CA LYS A 2 33.62 -3.41 54.49
C LYS A 2 32.55 -4.11 53.64
N CYS A 3 31.41 -3.45 53.42
CA CYS A 3 30.41 -3.91 52.46
C CYS A 3 30.88 -3.55 51.04
N ARG A 4 31.23 -4.55 50.24
CA ARG A 4 31.44 -4.42 48.80
C ARG A 4 30.09 -4.60 48.10
N GLY A 5 29.52 -3.51 47.60
CA GLY A 5 28.34 -3.55 46.74
C GLY A 5 28.74 -4.11 45.37
N ALA A 6 28.20 -5.27 45.02
CA ALA A 6 28.30 -5.84 43.68
C ALA A 6 27.35 -5.08 42.76
N PHE A 7 27.92 -4.29 41.85
CA PHE A 7 27.19 -3.62 40.79
C PHE A 7 26.92 -4.65 39.68
N LEU A 8 25.69 -5.18 39.64
CA LEU A 8 25.26 -6.11 38.62
C LEU A 8 24.98 -5.30 37.34
N ALA A 9 25.93 -5.28 36.41
CA ALA A 9 25.73 -4.70 35.09
C ALA A 9 24.76 -5.59 34.30
N MET A 10 23.47 -5.21 34.26
CA MET A 10 22.54 -5.77 33.28
C MET A 10 22.97 -5.34 31.88
N PHE A 11 23.66 -6.22 31.18
CA PHE A 11 23.76 -6.15 29.73
C PHE A 11 22.36 -6.39 29.15
N PHE A 12 21.66 -5.32 28.82
CA PHE A 12 20.54 -5.39 27.88
C PHE A 12 21.13 -5.78 26.52
N ILE A 13 21.12 -7.07 26.22
CA ILE A 13 21.26 -7.54 24.85
C ILE A 13 20.04 -6.95 24.13
N ALA A 14 20.26 -5.91 23.33
CA ALA A 14 19.29 -5.43 22.38
C ALA A 14 19.02 -6.58 21.41
N THR A 15 18.08 -7.45 21.75
CA THR A 15 17.58 -8.47 20.85
C THR A 15 17.04 -7.73 19.65
N GLY A 16 17.79 -7.76 18.55
CA GLY A 16 17.31 -7.35 17.24
C GLY A 16 16.16 -8.27 16.87
N VAL A 17 14.96 -7.94 17.34
CA VAL A 17 13.70 -8.52 16.87
C VAL A 17 13.40 -7.90 15.50
N TYR A 18 14.31 -8.10 14.56
CA TYR A 18 14.07 -7.81 13.16
C TYR A 18 13.48 -9.09 12.58
N ALA A 19 12.17 -9.20 12.81
CA ALA A 19 11.23 -10.22 12.35
C ALA A 19 11.64 -10.93 11.06
N GLN A 20 11.43 -12.24 11.02
CA GLN A 20 11.60 -13.06 9.81
C GLN A 20 10.83 -12.43 8.62
N PRO A 21 11.29 -12.65 7.38
CA PRO A 21 10.54 -12.21 6.21
C PRO A 21 9.12 -12.76 6.30
N VAL A 22 8.14 -11.87 6.51
CA VAL A 22 6.74 -12.26 6.47
C VAL A 22 6.38 -12.30 4.99
N ILE A 23 6.41 -13.49 4.43
CA ILE A 23 5.94 -13.77 3.07
C ILE A 23 4.58 -14.44 3.21
N LYS A 24 3.56 -13.89 2.57
CA LYS A 24 2.22 -14.49 2.48
C LYS A 24 1.91 -14.74 1.01
N ASP A 25 1.60 -15.99 0.67
CA ASP A 25 1.25 -16.40 -0.69
C ASP A 25 2.29 -16.00 -1.76
N GLY A 26 3.56 -15.95 -1.37
CA GLY A 26 4.66 -15.53 -2.26
C GLY A 26 4.79 -14.01 -2.45
N PHE A 27 4.12 -13.21 -1.63
CA PHE A 27 4.21 -11.74 -1.64
C PHE A 27 4.93 -11.19 -0.40
N PRO A 28 5.68 -10.08 -0.53
CA PRO A 28 6.33 -9.43 0.60
C PRO A 28 5.30 -8.74 1.48
N CYS A 29 5.52 -8.80 2.79
CA CYS A 29 4.65 -8.16 3.78
C CYS A 29 5.41 -7.23 4.71
N VAL A 30 4.68 -6.26 5.24
CA VAL A 30 4.98 -5.61 6.51
C VAL A 30 4.18 -6.29 7.63
N SER A 31 4.36 -5.85 8.88
CA SER A 31 3.73 -6.48 10.05
C SER A 31 2.20 -6.49 9.99
N GLU A 32 1.60 -5.50 9.32
CA GLU A 32 0.15 -5.30 9.27
C GLU A 32 -0.52 -5.76 7.97
N LEU A 33 0.20 -5.82 6.84
CA LEU A 33 -0.36 -6.19 5.55
C LEU A 33 0.70 -6.67 4.55
N CYS A 34 0.24 -7.33 3.50
CA CYS A 34 1.03 -7.83 2.39
C CYS A 34 0.65 -7.16 1.07
N VAL A 35 1.62 -7.10 0.15
CA VAL A 35 1.27 -6.88 -1.26
C VAL A 35 0.35 -8.02 -1.71
N GLY A 36 -0.69 -7.72 -2.50
CA GLY A 36 -1.67 -8.72 -2.95
C GLY A 36 -2.90 -8.89 -2.05
N ASP A 37 -2.86 -8.38 -0.81
CA ASP A 37 -3.99 -8.40 0.12
C ASP A 37 -5.20 -7.62 -0.46
N GLY A 38 -6.41 -8.01 -0.05
CA GLY A 38 -7.66 -7.37 -0.45
C GLY A 38 -8.13 -6.32 0.55
N LEU A 39 -9.35 -5.80 0.35
CA LEU A 39 -9.96 -4.83 1.29
C LEU A 39 -10.19 -5.43 2.69
N GLN A 40 -10.43 -6.73 2.78
CA GLN A 40 -10.80 -7.36 4.04
C GLN A 40 -9.66 -7.31 5.06
N GLU A 41 -8.42 -7.51 4.60
CA GLU A 41 -7.22 -7.42 5.42
C GLU A 41 -6.96 -5.99 5.95
N LEU A 42 -7.48 -4.96 5.26
CA LEU A 42 -7.27 -3.55 5.62
C LEU A 42 -8.22 -3.06 6.72
N ARG A 43 -9.30 -3.79 7.02
CA ARG A 43 -10.36 -3.37 7.96
C ARG A 43 -9.92 -3.29 9.41
N GLY A 44 -8.83 -3.98 9.77
CA GLY A 44 -8.23 -3.93 11.11
C GLY A 44 -7.23 -2.78 11.30
N ILE A 45 -6.86 -2.09 10.23
CA ILE A 45 -5.82 -1.06 10.27
C ILE A 45 -6.43 0.30 10.61
N LYS A 46 -5.83 1.00 11.57
CA LYS A 46 -6.24 2.36 11.92
C LYS A 46 -5.64 3.37 10.94
N TRP A 47 -6.37 3.61 9.86
CA TRP A 47 -5.99 4.58 8.82
C TRP A 47 -6.01 6.02 9.34
N LYS A 48 -5.07 6.82 8.85
CA LYS A 48 -5.09 8.27 9.02
C LYS A 48 -6.30 8.83 8.28
N SER A 49 -7.05 9.70 8.93
CA SER A 49 -8.13 10.42 8.28
C SER A 49 -7.55 11.33 7.20
N VAL A 50 -8.16 11.28 6.02
CA VAL A 50 -7.83 12.20 4.95
C VAL A 50 -8.60 13.49 5.22
N LYS A 51 -7.87 14.55 5.58
CA LYS A 51 -8.47 15.90 5.57
C LYS A 51 -8.84 16.23 4.13
N ASP A 52 -10.01 16.85 3.95
CA ASP A 52 -10.47 17.30 2.65
C ASP A 52 -9.34 18.05 1.93
N GLN A 53 -8.81 17.44 0.87
CA GLN A 53 -7.69 17.99 0.11
C GLN A 53 -8.17 19.14 -0.79
N GLY A 54 -8.80 20.17 -0.22
CA GLY A 54 -9.08 21.51 -0.78
C GLY A 54 -9.90 21.61 -2.08
N ARG A 55 -9.95 20.57 -2.90
CA ARG A 55 -10.67 20.49 -4.16
C ARG A 55 -11.99 19.79 -3.91
N ASN A 56 -13.05 20.55 -4.07
CA ASN A 56 -14.38 20.01 -4.21
C ASN A 56 -14.56 19.52 -5.65
N PHE A 57 -15.12 18.34 -5.82
CA PHE A 57 -15.49 17.82 -7.13
C PHE A 57 -16.92 18.23 -7.42
N SER A 58 -17.15 18.74 -8.63
CA SER A 58 -18.50 19.00 -9.11
C SER A 58 -19.29 17.70 -9.24
N ALA A 59 -20.63 17.83 -9.26
CA ALA A 59 -21.51 16.68 -9.48
C ALA A 59 -21.21 15.97 -10.80
N SER A 60 -20.88 16.73 -11.86
CA SER A 60 -20.51 16.19 -13.18
C SER A 60 -19.21 15.40 -13.14
N GLU A 61 -18.17 15.89 -12.45
CA GLU A 61 -16.91 15.15 -12.32
C GLU A 61 -17.11 13.83 -11.56
N LEU A 62 -17.89 13.84 -10.48
CA LEU A 62 -18.19 12.62 -9.74
C LEU A 62 -19.07 11.66 -10.56
N ASP A 63 -19.97 12.18 -11.39
CA ASP A 63 -20.77 11.38 -12.31
C ASP A 63 -19.89 10.69 -13.37
N ASP A 64 -18.91 11.40 -13.94
CA ASP A 64 -17.94 10.81 -14.87
C ASP A 64 -17.10 9.70 -14.23
N VAL A 65 -16.74 9.85 -12.94
CA VAL A 65 -16.09 8.77 -12.19
C VAL A 65 -17.04 7.58 -12.04
N ARG A 66 -18.28 7.79 -11.59
CA ARG A 66 -19.27 6.72 -11.42
C ARG A 66 -19.52 5.95 -12.72
N LYS A 67 -19.69 6.65 -13.84
CA LYS A 67 -19.86 6.05 -15.18
C LYS A 67 -18.70 5.17 -15.62
N SER A 68 -17.51 5.39 -15.05
CA SER A 68 -16.33 4.56 -15.33
C SER A 68 -16.19 3.35 -14.41
N LEU A 69 -17.04 3.21 -13.40
CA LEU A 69 -17.00 2.15 -12.40
C LEU A 69 -18.24 1.24 -12.51
N ARG A 70 -18.18 0.08 -11.88
CA ARG A 70 -19.28 -0.90 -11.79
C ARG A 70 -19.55 -1.27 -10.34
N GLY A 71 -20.80 -1.61 -10.04
CA GLY A 71 -21.27 -1.99 -8.71
C GLY A 71 -22.06 -0.87 -8.02
N SER A 72 -22.15 -0.94 -6.69
CA SER A 72 -22.84 0.06 -5.87
C SER A 72 -21.89 1.20 -5.52
N ILE A 73 -21.89 2.26 -6.35
CA ILE A 73 -20.96 3.37 -6.21
C ILE A 73 -21.55 4.50 -5.37
N SER A 74 -21.24 4.52 -4.08
CA SER A 74 -21.64 5.62 -3.19
C SER A 74 -20.92 6.93 -3.53
N ALA A 75 -21.43 8.06 -3.02
CA ALA A 75 -20.75 9.35 -3.14
C ALA A 75 -19.36 9.36 -2.49
N ALA A 76 -19.20 8.66 -1.36
CA ALA A 76 -17.93 8.50 -0.69
C ALA A 76 -16.92 7.72 -1.56
N ALA A 77 -17.35 6.63 -2.20
CA ALA A 77 -16.52 5.84 -3.10
C ALA A 77 -16.06 6.66 -4.32
N ALA A 78 -17.00 7.34 -4.99
CA ALA A 78 -16.69 8.19 -6.14
C ALA A 78 -15.71 9.31 -5.77
N THR A 79 -15.89 9.92 -4.60
CA THR A 79 -15.00 11.00 -4.11
C THR A 79 -13.61 10.47 -3.78
N ALA A 80 -13.51 9.32 -3.11
CA ALA A 80 -12.24 8.67 -2.79
C ALA A 80 -11.44 8.38 -4.07
N ILE A 81 -12.10 7.83 -5.09
CA ILE A 81 -11.50 7.56 -6.41
C ILE A 81 -11.09 8.85 -7.11
N ALA A 82 -11.97 9.86 -7.15
CA ALA A 82 -11.67 11.13 -7.80
C ALA A 82 -10.48 11.86 -7.15
N LYS A 83 -10.35 11.76 -5.82
CA LYS A 83 -9.22 12.29 -5.06
C LYS A 83 -7.97 11.39 -5.12
N GLY A 84 -8.12 10.12 -5.49
CA GLY A 84 -7.04 9.13 -5.45
C GLY A 84 -6.61 8.78 -4.02
N VAL A 85 -7.48 8.93 -3.03
CA VAL A 85 -7.16 8.72 -1.60
C VAL A 85 -8.25 7.98 -0.86
N PHE A 86 -7.88 7.25 0.19
CA PHE A 86 -8.82 6.58 1.09
C PHE A 86 -8.38 6.68 2.56
N ASP A 87 -9.34 6.42 3.44
CA ASP A 87 -9.17 6.26 4.87
C ASP A 87 -10.12 5.16 5.39
N GLY A 88 -10.18 4.97 6.71
CA GLY A 88 -11.01 3.94 7.32
C GLY A 88 -12.50 4.09 7.02
N SER A 89 -12.99 5.31 6.82
CA SER A 89 -14.42 5.57 6.54
C SER A 89 -14.80 5.26 5.10
N THR A 90 -13.83 5.29 4.18
CA THR A 90 -14.06 5.10 2.75
C THR A 90 -13.76 3.67 2.28
N LEU A 91 -13.05 2.85 3.06
CA LEU A 91 -12.78 1.44 2.73
C LEU A 91 -14.05 0.63 2.45
N ASP A 92 -15.09 0.78 3.29
CA ASP A 92 -16.35 0.07 3.07
C ASP A 92 -17.08 0.58 1.83
N ALA A 93 -17.00 1.88 1.54
CA ALA A 93 -17.56 2.45 0.32
C ALA A 93 -16.86 1.89 -0.93
N LEU A 94 -15.54 1.66 -0.88
CA LEU A 94 -14.79 1.07 -1.99
C LEU A 94 -15.19 -0.38 -2.26
N SER A 95 -15.66 -1.13 -1.25
CA SER A 95 -16.12 -2.51 -1.42
C SER A 95 -17.33 -2.67 -2.34
N GLY A 96 -18.12 -1.60 -2.51
CA GLY A 96 -19.23 -1.56 -3.47
C GLY A 96 -18.78 -1.51 -4.93
N ILE A 97 -17.53 -1.14 -5.20
CA ILE A 97 -16.94 -1.13 -6.55
C ILE A 97 -16.51 -2.54 -6.92
N THR A 98 -17.17 -3.13 -7.90
CA THR A 98 -16.88 -4.48 -8.42
C THR A 98 -16.10 -4.46 -9.74
N GLY A 99 -15.95 -3.29 -10.35
CA GLY A 99 -15.17 -3.14 -11.56
C GLY A 99 -14.92 -1.71 -12.01
N SER A 100 -14.00 -1.55 -12.95
CA SER A 100 -13.66 -0.31 -13.64
C SER A 100 -13.56 -0.57 -15.14
N CYS A 101 -14.19 0.31 -15.91
CA CYS A 101 -14.15 0.33 -17.37
C CYS A 101 -12.94 1.05 -17.93
N LYS A 102 -12.18 1.76 -17.09
CA LYS A 102 -10.92 2.40 -17.48
C LYS A 102 -9.78 1.68 -16.77
N SER A 103 -8.87 1.09 -17.55
CA SER A 103 -7.67 0.40 -17.06
C SER A 103 -6.81 1.30 -16.16
N GLU A 104 -6.86 2.62 -16.36
CA GLU A 104 -5.93 3.57 -15.74
C GLU A 104 -6.45 4.26 -14.46
N ARG A 105 -7.70 4.02 -13.99
CA ARG A 105 -8.37 5.00 -13.10
C ARG A 105 -8.89 4.54 -11.75
N ALA A 106 -8.74 3.27 -11.40
CA ALA A 106 -9.20 2.80 -10.09
C ALA A 106 -8.01 2.49 -9.19
N TYR A 107 -7.37 3.55 -8.69
CA TYR A 107 -6.41 3.46 -7.60
C TYR A 107 -6.72 4.50 -6.52
N VAL A 108 -6.37 4.16 -5.28
CA VAL A 108 -6.46 5.06 -4.13
C VAL A 108 -5.28 4.84 -3.20
N GLN A 109 -4.87 5.91 -2.50
CA GLN A 109 -3.77 5.88 -1.55
C GLN A 109 -4.25 6.22 -0.14
N GLY A 110 -3.77 5.48 0.84
CA GLY A 110 -4.08 5.68 2.24
C GLY A 110 -2.82 5.52 3.07
N SER A 111 -2.80 6.15 4.24
CA SER A 111 -1.65 6.09 5.13
C SER A 111 -2.08 5.66 6.52
N PHE A 112 -1.21 4.93 7.22
CA PHE A 112 -1.37 4.60 8.63
C PHE A 112 -0.03 4.71 9.35
N THR A 113 -0.07 4.68 10.68
CA THR A 113 1.15 4.52 11.49
C THR A 113 1.20 3.07 11.95
N SER A 114 2.25 2.36 11.54
CA SER A 114 2.50 0.97 11.94
C SER A 114 2.67 0.83 13.46
N ASN A 115 2.57 -0.40 13.96
CA ASN A 115 2.78 -0.71 15.37
C ASN A 115 4.19 -0.34 15.86
N ALA A 116 5.17 -0.31 14.95
CA ALA A 116 6.53 0.15 15.24
C ALA A 116 6.70 1.67 15.13
N GLY A 117 5.61 2.44 14.97
CA GLY A 117 5.64 3.90 14.90
C GLY A 117 6.01 4.48 13.52
N SER A 118 6.33 3.65 12.53
CA SER A 118 6.67 4.11 11.17
C SER A 118 5.42 4.53 10.40
N LEU A 119 5.50 5.66 9.69
CA LEU A 119 4.47 6.01 8.70
C LEU A 119 4.52 5.01 7.54
N THR A 120 3.36 4.50 7.14
CA THR A 120 3.23 3.54 6.05
C THR A 120 2.14 4.03 5.10
N ASP A 121 2.50 4.19 3.83
CA ASP A 121 1.59 4.50 2.74
C ASP A 121 1.25 3.23 1.98
N VAL A 122 0.00 3.10 1.57
CA VAL A 122 -0.52 1.93 0.87
C VAL A 122 -1.30 2.41 -0.35
N THR A 123 -0.99 1.84 -1.50
CA THR A 123 -1.76 2.04 -2.72
C THR A 123 -2.61 0.81 -3.01
N LEU A 124 -3.92 1.03 -3.13
CA LEU A 124 -4.85 0.02 -3.62
C LEU A 124 -5.11 0.26 -5.10
N VAL A 125 -5.17 -0.84 -5.85
CA VAL A 125 -5.57 -0.82 -7.26
C VAL A 125 -6.65 -1.86 -7.48
N LEU A 126 -7.62 -1.54 -8.31
CA LEU A 126 -8.63 -2.48 -8.75
C LEU A 126 -8.06 -3.33 -9.89
N LEU A 127 -7.60 -4.54 -9.57
CA LEU A 127 -6.96 -5.44 -10.52
C LEU A 127 -7.92 -6.54 -10.98
N SER A 128 -7.80 -6.96 -12.24
CA SER A 128 -8.53 -8.12 -12.75
C SER A 128 -7.76 -9.40 -12.49
N ALA A 129 -8.42 -10.40 -11.92
CA ALA A 129 -7.94 -11.76 -11.79
C ALA A 129 -9.08 -12.71 -12.18
N ASN A 130 -8.80 -13.62 -13.13
CA ASN A 130 -9.75 -14.65 -13.58
C ASN A 130 -11.12 -14.08 -14.02
N GLY A 131 -11.14 -12.94 -14.71
CA GLY A 131 -12.37 -12.31 -15.22
C GLY A 131 -13.16 -11.52 -14.16
N THR A 132 -12.71 -11.50 -12.91
CA THR A 132 -13.28 -10.66 -11.84
C THR A 132 -12.31 -9.55 -11.47
N GLN A 133 -12.82 -8.37 -11.11
CA GLN A 133 -11.99 -7.28 -10.61
C GLN A 133 -12.10 -7.19 -9.08
N ARG A 134 -10.97 -6.98 -8.41
CA ARG A 134 -10.90 -6.83 -6.96
C ARG A 134 -9.86 -5.79 -6.56
N TRP A 135 -10.17 -5.07 -5.49
CA TRP A 135 -9.22 -4.19 -4.84
C TRP A 135 -8.07 -5.00 -4.27
N THR A 136 -6.86 -4.57 -4.57
CA THR A 136 -5.64 -5.28 -4.21
C THR A 136 -4.60 -4.26 -3.75
N VAL A 137 -3.89 -4.57 -2.68
CA VAL A 137 -2.70 -3.83 -2.27
C VAL A 137 -1.64 -4.00 -3.35
N ALA A 138 -1.39 -2.92 -4.09
CA ALA A 138 -0.43 -2.92 -5.18
C ALA A 138 0.93 -2.37 -4.75
N HIS A 139 0.95 -1.46 -3.77
CA HIS A 139 2.20 -0.86 -3.32
C HIS A 139 2.15 -0.53 -1.82
N ILE A 140 3.24 -0.82 -1.12
CA ILE A 140 3.44 -0.44 0.28
C ILE A 140 4.76 0.34 0.38
N ARG A 141 4.69 1.56 0.89
CA ARG A 141 5.85 2.39 1.19
C ARG A 141 5.94 2.63 2.69
N ARG A 142 7.07 2.32 3.31
CA ARG A 142 7.29 2.56 4.73
C ARG A 142 8.40 3.60 4.95
N PHE A 143 8.14 4.56 5.83
CA PHE A 143 9.09 5.58 6.26
C PHE A 143 9.59 5.22 7.66
N ILE A 144 10.82 4.74 7.74
CA ILE A 144 11.46 4.35 8.99
C ILE A 144 12.39 5.48 9.41
N ASP A 145 12.12 6.08 10.56
CA ASP A 145 13.00 7.06 11.18
C ASP A 145 14.25 6.34 11.70
N VAL A 146 15.41 6.78 11.21
CA VAL A 146 16.70 6.21 11.64
C VAL A 146 17.73 7.32 11.85
N PRO A 147 18.60 7.16 12.87
CA PRO A 147 19.80 7.97 12.96
C PRO A 147 20.62 7.87 11.65
N ASN A 148 21.18 8.99 11.22
CA ASN A 148 21.99 9.06 10.01
C ASN A 148 23.31 8.25 10.15
N GLY A 149 24.04 8.10 9.04
CA GLY A 149 25.33 7.42 9.02
C GLY A 149 25.22 5.90 8.99
N GLU A 150 26.00 5.21 9.83
CA GLU A 150 26.14 3.75 9.79
C GLU A 150 24.85 3.01 10.16
N ALA A 151 24.04 3.54 11.09
CA ALA A 151 22.77 2.93 11.46
C ALA A 151 21.79 2.88 10.28
N ALA A 152 21.72 3.97 9.49
CA ALA A 152 20.92 4.00 8.28
C ALA A 152 21.44 3.01 7.22
N LYS A 153 22.76 2.94 6.98
CA LYS A 153 23.34 1.99 6.02
C LYS A 153 23.05 0.53 6.41
N GLU A 154 23.20 0.22 7.69
CA GLU A 154 22.97 -1.12 8.22
C GLU A 154 21.49 -1.51 8.11
N LEU A 155 20.56 -0.59 8.42
CA LEU A 155 19.13 -0.86 8.20
C LEU A 155 18.81 -1.06 6.72
N SER A 156 19.35 -0.21 5.84
CA SER A 156 19.21 -0.35 4.39
C SER A 156 19.66 -1.74 3.92
N ARG A 157 20.85 -2.18 4.35
CA ARG A 157 21.39 -3.52 4.04
C ARG A 157 20.46 -4.63 4.54
N GLN A 158 19.94 -4.52 5.76
CA GLN A 158 19.02 -5.51 6.32
C GLN A 158 17.69 -5.59 5.55
N LEU A 159 17.14 -4.44 5.12
CA LEU A 159 15.92 -4.40 4.32
C LEU A 159 16.18 -4.99 2.93
N GLU A 160 17.29 -4.65 2.29
CA GLU A 160 17.69 -5.22 1.01
C GLU A 160 17.86 -6.73 1.12
N GLU A 161 18.60 -7.24 2.11
CA GLU A 161 18.75 -8.68 2.33
C GLU A 161 17.42 -9.38 2.60
N ARG A 162 16.54 -8.76 3.41
CA ARG A 162 15.23 -9.33 3.75
C ARG A 162 14.36 -9.53 2.51
N TYR A 163 14.44 -8.64 1.54
CA TYR A 163 13.52 -8.61 0.41
C TYR A 163 14.19 -8.81 -0.95
N ALA A 164 15.49 -9.11 -1.01
CA ALA A 164 16.25 -9.33 -2.25
C ALA A 164 15.63 -10.41 -3.16
N GLY A 165 14.84 -11.33 -2.59
CA GLY A 165 14.09 -12.34 -3.34
C GLY A 165 13.01 -11.76 -4.29
N PHE A 166 12.55 -10.54 -4.03
CA PHE A 166 11.54 -9.83 -4.81
C PHE A 166 12.16 -8.92 -5.89
N ASP A 167 13.42 -8.53 -5.77
CA ASP A 167 14.10 -7.70 -6.79
C ASP A 167 14.36 -8.41 -8.14
N ARG A 168 14.08 -9.71 -8.26
CA ARG A 168 14.45 -10.47 -9.46
C ARG A 168 13.46 -10.24 -10.61
N PRO A 169 13.94 -9.87 -11.82
CA PRO A 169 13.09 -9.56 -12.98
C PRO A 169 12.43 -10.78 -13.65
N SER A 170 12.50 -11.99 -13.08
CA SER A 170 11.91 -13.19 -13.67
C SER A 170 10.42 -13.31 -13.31
N GLN A 171 9.56 -12.87 -14.24
CA GLN A 171 8.13 -13.17 -14.40
C GLN A 171 7.34 -13.59 -13.14
N ARG A 172 6.42 -12.71 -12.73
CA ARG A 172 5.40 -12.85 -11.64
C ARG A 172 5.84 -12.46 -10.23
N THR A 173 7.06 -11.99 -10.02
CA THR A 173 7.49 -11.51 -8.71
C THR A 173 7.21 -10.00 -8.52
N PRO A 174 6.66 -9.59 -7.36
CA PRO A 174 6.67 -8.19 -6.91
C PRO A 174 8.09 -7.65 -7.01
N LYS A 175 8.30 -6.42 -7.47
CA LYS A 175 9.63 -5.80 -7.41
C LYS A 175 9.74 -5.05 -6.12
N THR A 176 10.96 -4.98 -5.61
CA THR A 176 11.30 -4.01 -4.60
C THR A 176 12.04 -2.86 -5.27
N ARG A 177 11.71 -1.64 -4.88
CA ARG A 177 12.52 -0.49 -5.25
C ARG A 177 13.34 -0.18 -4.02
N GLY A 178 14.66 -0.27 -4.18
CA GLY A 178 15.64 -0.24 -3.09
C GLY A 178 15.42 0.87 -2.07
N SER A 179 16.08 0.75 -0.93
CA SER A 179 15.95 1.72 0.14
C SER A 179 16.53 3.09 -0.29
N PHE A 180 15.76 4.17 -0.16
CA PHE A 180 16.24 5.52 -0.45
C PHE A 180 16.22 6.36 0.82
N GLN A 181 17.29 7.11 1.06
CA GLN A 181 17.32 8.11 2.12
C GLN A 181 16.53 9.34 1.68
N VAL A 182 15.47 9.67 2.41
CA VAL A 182 14.64 10.85 2.17
C VAL A 182 14.73 11.75 3.40
N LYS A 183 15.00 13.04 3.18
CA LYS A 183 14.88 14.05 4.24
C LYS A 183 13.46 14.58 4.27
N TYR A 184 12.73 14.36 5.36
CA TYR A 184 11.38 14.85 5.55
C TYR A 184 11.25 15.47 6.95
N GLY A 185 10.67 16.67 7.07
CA GLY A 185 10.41 17.28 8.39
C GLY A 185 11.61 17.42 9.35
N GLY A 186 12.84 17.50 8.84
CA GLY A 186 14.07 17.63 9.65
C GLY A 186 14.73 16.33 10.10
N GLY A 187 14.13 15.16 9.82
CA GLY A 187 14.70 13.83 10.08
C GLY A 187 15.27 13.13 8.83
N THR A 188 16.05 12.07 9.04
CA THR A 188 16.49 11.15 7.98
C THR A 188 15.62 9.91 8.01
N TYR A 189 14.94 9.62 6.90
CA TYR A 189 14.07 8.46 6.79
C TYR A 189 14.61 7.52 5.74
N ILE A 190 14.47 6.22 6.00
CA ILE A 190 14.58 5.22 4.95
C ILE A 190 13.17 4.97 4.42
N SER A 191 12.97 5.31 3.14
CA SER A 191 11.80 4.90 2.38
C SER A 191 12.08 3.56 1.74
N TYR A 192 11.14 2.63 1.87
CA TYR A 192 11.23 1.31 1.28
C TYR A 192 9.91 0.93 0.61
N ASP A 193 10.00 0.56 -0.67
CA ASP A 193 8.85 0.36 -1.57
C ASP A 193 8.71 -1.13 -1.93
N LEU A 194 7.56 -1.71 -1.60
CA LEU A 194 7.13 -3.05 -2.01
C LEU A 194 6.09 -2.90 -3.13
N ASP A 195 6.43 -3.26 -4.37
CA ASP A 195 5.57 -3.06 -5.53
C ASP A 195 5.06 -4.37 -6.14
N TYR A 196 3.77 -4.42 -6.45
CA TYR A 196 3.19 -5.41 -7.36
C TYR A 196 3.57 -5.07 -8.80
N THR A 197 4.76 -5.46 -9.24
CA THR A 197 5.16 -5.33 -10.65
C THR A 197 5.02 -6.65 -11.39
N SER A 198 3.81 -7.21 -11.46
CA SER A 198 3.62 -8.22 -12.49
C SER A 198 3.73 -7.54 -13.86
N ALA A 199 4.39 -8.19 -14.82
CA ALA A 199 4.29 -7.83 -16.24
C ALA A 199 2.82 -7.80 -16.71
N GLU A 200 1.90 -8.35 -15.92
CA GLU A 200 0.47 -8.21 -16.10
C GLU A 200 0.00 -6.79 -15.81
N PHE A 201 0.51 -6.02 -14.84
CA PHE A 201 0.11 -4.61 -14.64
C PHE A 201 0.28 -3.78 -15.94
N ASN A 202 1.45 -3.91 -16.59
CA ASN A 202 1.73 -3.25 -17.88
C ASN A 202 1.09 -3.94 -19.11
N SER A 203 0.80 -5.25 -19.04
CA SER A 203 0.04 -5.96 -20.08
C SER A 203 -1.47 -5.77 -19.94
N PHE A 204 -1.97 -5.43 -18.74
CA PHE A 204 -3.37 -5.16 -18.40
C PHE A 204 -3.81 -3.83 -18.98
N GLU A 205 -2.94 -2.80 -18.94
CA GLU A 205 -3.17 -1.54 -19.67
C GLU A 205 -3.36 -1.78 -21.17
N LYS A 206 -2.67 -2.76 -21.76
CA LYS A 206 -2.62 -2.91 -23.22
C LYS A 206 -3.63 -3.88 -23.83
N LYS A 207 -4.22 -4.83 -23.07
CA LYS A 207 -4.94 -5.95 -23.71
C LYS A 207 -6.45 -6.08 -23.46
N ASN A 208 -7.04 -5.58 -22.37
CA ASN A 208 -8.25 -6.29 -21.90
C ASN A 208 -9.52 -5.52 -21.58
N ILE A 209 -9.76 -4.31 -22.08
CA ILE A 209 -11.14 -3.79 -22.15
C ILE A 209 -11.32 -2.96 -23.41
N SER A 210 -12.05 -3.48 -24.41
CA SER A 210 -12.65 -2.60 -25.43
C SER A 210 -13.65 -1.69 -24.70
N PRO A 211 -13.52 -0.35 -24.78
CA PRO A 211 -14.46 0.57 -24.15
C PRO A 211 -15.92 0.25 -24.49
N ALA A 212 -16.16 -0.31 -25.68
CA ALA A 212 -17.48 -0.67 -26.18
C ALA A 212 -18.16 -1.81 -25.40
N SER A 213 -17.42 -2.84 -24.95
CA SER A 213 -18.00 -3.95 -24.18
C SER A 213 -18.25 -3.56 -22.71
N CYS A 214 -17.66 -2.46 -22.26
CA CYS A 214 -17.83 -2.02 -20.89
C CYS A 214 -19.11 -1.21 -20.67
N LEU A 215 -19.46 -0.37 -21.66
CA LEU A 215 -20.65 0.49 -21.67
C LEU A 215 -21.94 -0.27 -22.00
N SER A 216 -21.88 -1.37 -22.75
CA SER A 216 -23.07 -2.14 -23.14
C SER A 216 -23.79 -2.82 -21.96
N GLY A 217 -23.09 -3.05 -20.84
CA GLY A 217 -23.65 -3.57 -19.59
C GLY A 217 -24.02 -2.51 -18.55
N LEU A 218 -23.85 -1.22 -18.86
CA LEU A 218 -24.24 -0.09 -18.00
C LEU A 218 -25.62 0.48 -18.35
N LYS A 219 -26.42 -0.24 -19.16
CA LYS A 219 -27.82 0.13 -19.34
C LYS A 219 -28.52 0.01 -17.99
N ALA A 220 -29.01 1.15 -17.52
CA ALA A 220 -29.75 1.31 -16.29
C ALA A 220 -30.97 0.38 -16.26
N ASP A 221 -31.08 -0.38 -15.18
CA ASP A 221 -32.38 -0.79 -14.63
C ASP A 221 -33.04 0.43 -13.95
#